data_AF-A0A2V7MY16-F1
#
_entry.id   AF-A0A2V7MY16-F1
#
_cell.length_a   1.000
_cell.length_b   1.000
_cell.length_c   1.000
_cell.angle_alpha   90.00
_cell.angle_beta   90.00
_cell.angle_gamma   90.00
#
_symmetry.space_group_name_H-M   'P 1'
#
loop_
_entity.id
_entity.type
_entity.pdbx_description
1 polymer ?
#
loop_
_entity_poly.entity_id
_entity_poly.type
_entity_poly.pdbx_seq_one_letter_code
_entity_poly.pdbx_strand_id
1 'polypeptide(L)'
;MASQSSFDISTGADLQEVDNAVNQASKEVAQRYDFKGSKASIAFDRPNVTLTLVADDDFKMKALFDVLQSKMIKRGVPVKNMELGVITPAAN
;
A
#
# COMPACT_ATOMS: atom_id res chain seq x y z
N MET A 1 -9.33 15.50 46.01
CA MET A 1 -8.41 14.61 45.28
C MET A 1 -8.58 14.92 43.81
N ALA A 2 -7.60 15.53 43.15
CA ALA A 2 -7.69 15.82 41.72
C ALA A 2 -7.60 14.51 40.94
N SER A 3 -8.60 14.20 40.13
CA SER A 3 -8.56 13.11 39.16
C SER A 3 -7.49 13.42 38.12
N GLN A 4 -6.39 12.68 38.15
CA GLN A 4 -5.30 12.80 37.19
C GLN A 4 -5.78 12.22 35.86
N SER A 5 -6.29 13.07 34.98
CA SER A 5 -6.71 12.68 33.64
C SER A 5 -5.49 12.64 32.71
N SER A 6 -5.20 11.47 32.14
CA SER A 6 -4.19 11.29 31.08
C SER A 6 -4.82 10.62 29.87
N PHE A 7 -4.32 10.92 28.68
CA PHE A 7 -4.66 10.24 27.43
C PHE A 7 -3.37 9.87 26.69
N ASP A 8 -3.45 8.84 25.85
CA ASP A 8 -2.33 8.36 25.04
C ASP A 8 -2.52 8.74 23.57
N ILE A 9 -1.41 9.05 22.88
CA ILE A 9 -1.38 9.35 21.45
C ILE A 9 -0.59 8.24 20.79
N SER A 10 -1.28 7.35 20.08
CA SER A 10 -0.67 6.28 19.30
C SER A 10 -0.87 6.50 17.80
N THR A 11 0.08 6.03 17.02
CA THR A 11 -0.03 5.96 15.56
C THR A 11 0.10 4.50 15.12
N GLY A 12 -0.69 4.11 14.13
CA GLY A 12 -0.71 2.74 13.64
C GLY A 12 -1.63 2.61 12.44
N ALA A 13 -1.60 1.44 11.82
CA ALA A 13 -2.55 1.05 10.79
C ALA A 13 -3.08 -0.34 11.14
N ASP A 14 -4.35 -0.57 10.84
CA ASP A 14 -4.91 -1.92 10.93
C ASP A 14 -4.34 -2.77 9.80
N LEU A 15 -3.48 -3.73 10.15
CA LEU A 15 -2.83 -4.62 9.18
C LEU A 15 -3.85 -5.51 8.43
N GLN A 16 -5.02 -5.76 9.02
CA GLN A 16 -6.11 -6.46 8.36
C GLN A 16 -6.68 -5.59 7.22
N GLU A 17 -6.88 -4.30 7.48
CA GLU A 17 -7.34 -3.35 6.47
C GLU A 17 -6.29 -3.05 5.40
N VAL A 18 -5.00 -3.11 5.75
CA VAL A 18 -3.89 -3.05 4.79
C VAL A 18 -3.96 -4.23 3.82
N ASP A 19 -4.05 -5.47 4.32
CA ASP A 19 -4.15 -6.67 3.48
C ASP A 19 -5.39 -6.63 2.59
N ASN A 20 -6.52 -6.25 3.16
CA ASN A 20 -7.76 -5.99 2.46
C ASN A 20 -7.58 -4.96 1.32
N ALA A 21 -6.92 -3.82 1.57
CA ALA A 21 -6.66 -2.79 0.58
C ALA A 21 -5.74 -3.30 -0.56
N VAL A 22 -4.69 -4.06 -0.22
CA VAL A 22 -3.77 -4.68 -1.18
C VAL A 22 -4.49 -5.68 -2.08
N ASN A 23 -5.35 -6.51 -1.51
CA ASN A 23 -6.16 -7.47 -2.26
C ASN A 23 -7.13 -6.78 -3.23
N GLN A 24 -7.71 -5.64 -2.84
CA GLN A 24 -8.55 -4.84 -3.73
C GLN A 24 -7.74 -4.14 -4.82
N ALA A 25 -6.57 -3.60 -4.49
CA ALA A 25 -5.68 -2.96 -5.45
C ALA A 25 -5.23 -3.98 -6.52
N SER A 26 -4.84 -5.18 -6.10
CA SER A 26 -4.42 -6.27 -7.00
C SER A 26 -5.54 -6.69 -7.96
N LYS A 27 -6.78 -6.78 -7.48
CA LYS A 27 -7.95 -7.09 -8.32
C LYS A 27 -8.23 -5.98 -9.34
N GLU A 28 -8.11 -4.71 -8.95
CA GLU A 28 -8.29 -3.59 -9.88
C GLU A 28 -7.21 -3.56 -10.96
N VAL A 29 -5.95 -3.75 -10.57
CA VAL A 29 -4.81 -3.83 -11.49
C VAL A 29 -5.01 -4.95 -12.52
N ALA A 30 -5.50 -6.11 -12.09
CA ALA A 30 -5.80 -7.22 -12.99
C ALA A 30 -6.92 -6.93 -14.01
N GLN A 31 -7.84 -6.01 -13.69
CA GLN A 31 -8.96 -5.63 -14.57
C GLN A 31 -8.63 -4.46 -15.49
N ARG A 32 -7.59 -3.68 -15.17
CA ARG A 32 -7.18 -2.50 -15.90
C ARG A 32 -6.49 -2.86 -17.22
N TYR A 33 -6.94 -2.27 -18.32
CA TYR A 33 -6.44 -2.57 -19.66
C TYR A 33 -4.97 -2.16 -19.85
N ASP A 34 -4.53 -1.08 -19.21
CA ASP A 34 -3.16 -0.57 -19.26
C ASP A 34 -2.13 -1.47 -18.56
N PHE A 35 -2.57 -2.35 -17.66
CA PHE A 35 -1.75 -3.38 -17.03
C PHE A 35 -1.86 -4.75 -17.72
N LYS A 36 -2.68 -4.88 -18.77
CA LYS A 36 -2.84 -6.14 -19.50
C LYS A 36 -1.52 -6.55 -20.17
N GLY A 37 -1.00 -7.72 -19.79
CA GLY A 37 0.29 -8.23 -20.28
C GLY A 37 1.52 -7.63 -19.57
N SER A 38 1.31 -6.80 -18.55
CA SER A 38 2.36 -6.25 -17.69
C SER A 38 2.70 -7.21 -16.54
N LYS A 39 3.95 -7.23 -16.07
CA LYS A 39 4.35 -7.95 -14.84
C LYS A 39 4.07 -7.10 -13.59
N ALA A 40 2.89 -6.47 -13.53
CA ALA A 40 2.51 -5.65 -12.39
C ALA A 40 2.00 -6.50 -11.22
N SER A 41 2.57 -6.33 -10.03
CA SER A 41 2.15 -7.07 -8.83
C SER A 41 2.33 -6.24 -7.55
N ILE A 42 1.45 -6.48 -6.58
CA ILE A 42 1.53 -5.90 -5.24
C ILE A 42 1.58 -7.08 -4.26
N ALA A 43 2.61 -7.14 -3.43
CA ALA A 43 2.77 -8.16 -2.39
C ALA A 43 2.86 -7.49 -1.02
N PHE A 44 2.13 -8.02 -0.04
CA PHE A 44 2.17 -7.55 1.34
C PHE A 44 2.77 -8.64 2.24
N ASP A 45 3.90 -8.33 2.84
CA ASP A 45 4.54 -9.14 3.87
C ASP A 45 4.04 -8.67 5.23
N ARG A 46 3.06 -9.40 5.78
CA ARG A 46 2.43 -9.08 7.07
C ARG A 46 3.40 -9.18 8.26
N PRO A 47 4.25 -10.22 8.39
CA PRO A 47 5.29 -10.28 9.42
C PRO A 47 6.26 -9.09 9.42
N ASN A 48 6.71 -8.66 8.24
CA ASN A 48 7.70 -7.58 8.11
C ASN A 48 7.06 -6.20 7.87
N VAL A 49 5.72 -6.11 7.84
CA VAL A 49 4.95 -4.89 7.55
C VAL A 49 5.49 -4.16 6.30
N THR A 50 5.81 -4.93 5.27
CA THR A 50 6.49 -4.42 4.06
C THR A 50 5.64 -4.67 2.82
N LEU A 51 5.57 -3.66 1.94
CA LEU A 51 4.87 -3.73 0.67
C LEU A 51 5.88 -3.74 -0.47
N THR A 52 5.77 -4.73 -1.36
CA THR A 52 6.59 -4.81 -2.57
C THR A 52 5.70 -4.54 -3.77
N LEU A 53 6.06 -3.54 -4.56
CA LEU A 53 5.42 -3.21 -5.82
C LEU A 53 6.37 -3.55 -6.97
N VAL A 54 5.84 -4.23 -7.98
CA VAL A 54 6.56 -4.55 -9.23
C VAL A 54 5.74 -3.98 -10.38
N ALA A 55 6.40 -3.32 -11.33
CA ALA A 55 5.82 -2.81 -12.56
C ALA A 55 6.90 -2.78 -13.66
N ASP A 56 6.49 -2.78 -14.93
CA ASP A 56 7.44 -2.83 -16.05
C ASP A 56 8.18 -1.50 -16.31
N ASP A 57 7.55 -0.38 -15.96
CA ASP A 57 8.05 0.96 -16.24
C ASP A 57 7.58 1.96 -15.16
N ASP A 58 8.18 3.15 -15.16
CA ASP A 58 7.90 4.21 -14.18
C ASP A 58 6.46 4.74 -14.24
N PHE A 59 5.83 4.72 -15.41
CA PHE A 59 4.45 5.18 -15.56
C PHE A 59 3.48 4.18 -14.92
N LYS A 60 3.70 2.88 -15.16
CA LYS A 60 2.96 1.79 -14.53
C LYS A 60 3.23 1.72 -13.04
N MET A 61 4.47 1.96 -12.59
CA MET A 61 4.82 2.02 -11.16
C MET A 61 4.02 3.11 -10.45
N LYS A 62 3.98 4.33 -11.01
CA LYS A 62 3.18 5.44 -10.47
C LYS A 62 1.69 5.09 -10.45
N ALA A 63 1.16 4.58 -11.57
CA ALA A 63 -0.24 4.18 -11.64
C ALA A 63 -0.61 3.07 -10.64
N LEU A 64 0.29 2.10 -10.42
CA LEU A 64 0.12 1.01 -9.46
C LEU A 64 0.10 1.54 -8.03
N PHE A 65 1.02 2.44 -7.71
CA PHE A 65 1.12 3.10 -6.42
C PHE A 65 -0.11 3.98 -6.13
N ASP A 66 -0.62 4.70 -7.13
CA ASP A 66 -1.84 5.51 -7.00
C ASP A 66 -3.09 4.66 -6.72
N VAL A 67 -3.22 3.51 -7.39
CA VAL A 67 -4.31 2.54 -7.11
C VAL A 67 -4.21 2.05 -5.67
N LEU A 68 -3.01 1.65 -5.23
CA LEU A 68 -2.78 1.17 -3.87
C LEU A 68 -3.17 2.23 -2.83
N GLN A 69 -2.70 3.47 -2.99
CA GLN A 69 -3.05 4.58 -2.10
C GLN A 69 -4.55 4.84 -2.07
N SER A 70 -5.21 4.86 -3.23
CA SER A 70 -6.67 5.06 -3.31
C SER A 70 -7.43 3.99 -2.51
N LYS A 71 -7.01 2.72 -2.58
CA LYS A 71 -7.63 1.63 -1.81
C LYS A 71 -7.37 1.75 -0.32
N MET A 72 -6.15 2.11 0.08
CA MET A 72 -5.82 2.33 1.49
C MET A 72 -6.66 3.44 2.10
N ILE A 73 -6.76 4.59 1.42
CA ILE A 73 -7.57 5.73 1.88
C ILE A 73 -9.04 5.33 2.04
N LYS A 74 -9.60 4.60 1.07
CA LYS A 74 -10.99 4.12 1.13
C LYS A 74 -11.27 3.18 2.31
N ARG A 75 -10.24 2.53 2.85
CA ARG A 75 -10.32 1.64 4.01
C ARG A 75 -9.90 2.30 5.32
N GLY A 76 -9.62 3.60 5.30
CA GLY A 76 -9.17 4.33 6.49
C GLY A 76 -7.74 3.99 6.90
N VAL A 77 -6.95 3.36 6.02
CA VAL A 77 -5.53 3.10 6.26
C VAL A 77 -4.74 4.40 6.01
N PRO A 78 -4.00 4.92 7.00
CA PRO A 78 -3.26 6.16 6.86
C PRO A 78 -2.04 5.98 5.94
N VAL A 79 -2.13 6.51 4.72
CA VAL A 79 -1.04 6.46 3.72
C VAL A 79 0.22 7.23 4.14
N LYS A 80 0.09 8.20 5.07
CA LYS A 80 1.23 8.94 5.62
C LYS A 80 2.16 8.10 6.49
N ASN A 81 1.71 6.91 6.91
CA ASN A 81 2.52 5.99 7.70
C ASN A 81 3.43 5.12 6.80
N MET A 82 3.34 5.27 5.47
CA MET A 82 4.18 4.54 4.54
C MET A 82 5.50 5.27 4.32
N GLU A 83 6.60 4.53 4.42
CA GLU A 83 7.91 4.98 3.96
C GLU A 83 8.16 4.45 2.55
N LEU A 84 8.41 5.36 1.60
CA LEU A 84 8.68 4.98 0.22
C LEU A 84 10.15 4.60 0.09
N GLY A 85 10.39 3.32 -0.19
CA GLY A 85 11.71 2.82 -0.55
C GLY A 85 12.19 3.38 -1.89
N VAL A 86 13.49 3.28 -2.14
CA VAL A 86 14.10 3.67 -3.41
C VAL A 86 13.54 2.76 -4.51
N ILE A 87 12.99 3.37 -5.57
CA ILE A 87 12.58 2.63 -6.77
C ILE A 87 13.86 2.03 -7.37
N THR A 88 13.96 0.71 -7.30
CA THR A 88 15.05 -0.03 -7.91
C THR A 88 14.57 -0.53 -9.27
N PRO A 89 15.27 -0.19 -10.38
CA PRO A 89 14.98 -0.86 -11.64
C PRO A 89 15.27 -2.35 -11.44
N ALA A 90 14.33 -3.21 -11.82
CA ALA A 90 14.60 -4.63 -11.95
C ALA A 90 15.69 -4.76 -13.03
N ALA A 91 16.94 -4.90 -12.60
CA ALA A 91 18.08 -4.99 -13.49
C ALA A 91 17.88 -6.13 -14.49
N ASN A 92 18.25 -5.88 -15.75
CA ASN A 92 18.36 -6.91 -16.79
C ASN A 92 19.33 -8.02 -16.40
#